data_AF-A0A349SDF1-F1
#
_entry.id   AF-A0A349SDF1-F1
#
_cell.length_a   1.000
_cell.length_b   1.000
_cell.length_c   1.000
_cell.angle_alpha   90.00
_cell.angle_beta   90.00
_cell.angle_gamma   90.00
#
_symmetry.space_group_name_H-M   'P 1'
#
loop_
_entity.id
_entity.type
_entity.pdbx_description
1 polymer ?
#
loop_
_entity_poly.entity_id
_entity_poly.type
_entity_poly.pdbx_seq_one_letter_code
_entity_poly.pdbx_strand_id
1 'polypeptide(L)'
;MTGSLSTQQVRHFEQHGYLCPLAGIPAAEAGDYAARLADYEERLGVEPQKYFKIKAHIAAPWMVELGRHSALVDAVESLIGPDILLFGASLFSKKAHDSRFVSWHQDSAYYGLDPHEEVTVWVALTESRRENGCLRV
;
A
#
# COMPACT_ATOMS: atom_id res chain seq x y z
N MET A 1 1.71 -24.49 2.13
CA MET A 1 1.03 -23.20 2.23
C MET A 1 1.74 -22.43 3.31
N THR A 2 2.48 -21.38 2.97
CA THR A 2 3.34 -20.68 3.92
C THR A 2 3.12 -19.19 3.79
N GLY A 3 1.90 -18.76 4.14
CA GLY A 3 1.72 -17.37 4.51
C GLY A 3 2.60 -17.03 5.72
N SER A 4 3.04 -15.77 5.81
CA SER A 4 4.07 -15.34 6.77
C SER A 4 3.52 -14.89 8.13
N LEU A 5 2.21 -14.64 8.24
CA LEU A 5 1.60 -14.15 9.47
C LEU A 5 1.33 -15.27 10.47
N SER A 6 1.57 -15.00 11.75
CA SER A 6 1.18 -15.88 12.85
C SER A 6 -0.34 -15.93 13.02
N THR A 7 -0.84 -17.00 13.63
CA THR A 7 -2.28 -17.15 13.97
C THR A 7 -2.79 -15.99 14.84
N GLN A 8 -1.94 -15.37 15.66
CA GLN A 8 -2.33 -14.21 16.45
C GLN A 8 -2.54 -12.97 15.58
N GLN A 9 -1.66 -12.74 14.60
CA GLN A 9 -1.78 -11.63 13.65
C GLN A 9 -3.00 -11.78 12.75
N VAL A 10 -3.28 -12.99 12.25
CA VAL A 10 -4.48 -13.28 11.45
C VAL A 10 -5.74 -12.98 12.26
N ARG A 11 -5.84 -13.50 13.50
CA ARG A 11 -7.00 -13.22 14.38
C ARG A 11 -7.16 -11.73 14.71
N HIS A 12 -6.05 -11.01 14.89
CA HIS A 12 -6.12 -9.56 15.09
C HIS A 12 -6.70 -8.86 13.87
N PHE A 13 -6.24 -9.21 12.67
CA PHE A 13 -6.78 -8.66 11.43
C PHE A 13 -8.28 -8.96 11.27
N GLU A 14 -8.71 -10.20 11.52
CA GLU A 14 -10.13 -10.59 11.46
C GLU A 14 -11.01 -9.81 12.44
N GLN A 15 -10.49 -9.49 13.63
CA GLN A 15 -11.23 -8.78 14.69
C GLN A 15 -11.25 -7.27 14.52
N HIS A 16 -10.17 -6.68 14.00
CA HIS A 16 -9.96 -5.23 13.99
C HIS A 16 -9.97 -4.61 12.58
N GLY A 17 -9.86 -5.43 11.53
CA GLY A 17 -9.84 -4.97 10.13
C GLY A 17 -8.52 -4.35 9.68
N TYR A 18 -7.46 -4.39 10.50
CA TYR A 18 -6.13 -3.88 10.15
C TYR A 18 -5.02 -4.64 10.87
N LEU A 19 -3.78 -4.49 10.39
CA LEU A 19 -2.59 -5.02 11.04
C LEU A 19 -1.40 -4.07 10.82
N CYS A 20 -0.90 -3.46 11.90
CA CYS A 20 0.28 -2.59 11.87
C CYS A 20 0.92 -2.44 13.27
N PRO A 21 2.23 -2.13 13.36
CA PRO A 21 3.20 -2.13 12.26
C PRO A 21 3.61 -3.55 11.87
N LEU A 22 3.99 -3.74 10.60
CA LEU A 22 4.61 -4.97 10.09
C LEU A 22 5.97 -4.65 9.49
N ALA A 23 6.92 -5.57 9.66
CA ALA A 23 8.14 -5.54 8.86
C ALA A 23 7.77 -5.91 7.43
N GLY A 24 7.71 -4.92 6.55
CA GLY A 24 7.44 -5.09 5.12
C GLY A 24 8.73 -5.38 4.35
N ILE A 25 9.05 -4.52 3.38
CA ILE A 25 10.30 -4.59 2.61
C ILE A 25 11.48 -3.95 3.37
N PRO A 26 12.74 -4.31 3.05
CA PRO A 26 13.91 -3.64 3.59
C PRO A 26 13.91 -2.13 3.32
N ALA A 27 14.45 -1.34 4.27
CA ALA A 27 14.48 0.12 4.15
C ALA A 27 15.28 0.61 2.92
N ALA A 28 16.31 -0.13 2.51
CA ALA A 28 17.06 0.18 1.29
C ALA A 28 16.17 0.06 0.04
N GLU A 29 15.40 -1.03 -0.08
CA GLU A 29 14.46 -1.22 -1.19
C GLU A 29 13.34 -0.18 -1.19
N ALA A 30 12.82 0.17 -0.01
CA ALA A 30 11.86 1.27 0.13
C ALA A 30 12.45 2.59 -0.40
N GLY A 31 13.72 2.87 -0.10
CA GLY A 31 14.47 4.00 -0.62
C GLY A 31 14.61 3.99 -2.15
N ASP A 32 14.88 2.84 -2.75
CA ASP A 32 14.96 2.69 -4.20
C ASP A 32 13.60 2.98 -4.88
N TYR A 33 12.50 2.48 -4.32
CA TYR A 33 11.15 2.80 -4.81
C TYR A 33 10.81 4.28 -4.60
N ALA A 34 11.23 4.89 -3.50
CA ALA A 34 11.06 6.33 -3.27
C ALA A 34 11.83 7.16 -4.31
N ALA A 35 13.04 6.75 -4.68
CA ALA A 35 13.82 7.40 -5.74
C ALA A 35 13.15 7.27 -7.11
N ARG A 36 12.58 6.10 -7.44
CA ARG A 36 11.78 5.90 -8.67
C ARG A 36 10.55 6.81 -8.68
N LEU A 37 9.87 6.97 -7.55
CA LEU A 37 8.73 7.89 -7.45
C LEU A 37 9.15 9.35 -7.71
N ALA A 38 10.33 9.75 -7.21
CA ALA A 38 10.89 11.08 -7.47
C ALA A 38 11.26 11.30 -8.94
N ASP A 39 11.85 10.31 -9.62
CA ASP A 39 12.10 10.36 -11.08
C ASP A 39 10.80 10.56 -11.87
N TYR A 40 9.73 9.84 -11.49
CA TYR A 40 8.42 10.02 -12.14
C TYR A 40 7.89 11.44 -11.95
N GLU A 41 8.03 12.01 -10.76
CA GLU A 41 7.61 13.39 -10.50
C GLU A 41 8.37 14.40 -11.35
N GLU A 42 9.69 14.26 -11.45
CA GLU A 42 10.54 15.12 -12.27
C GLU A 42 10.12 15.05 -13.75
N ARG A 43 9.94 13.83 -14.27
CA ARG A 43 9.57 13.61 -15.68
C ARG A 43 8.16 14.07 -16.01
N LEU A 44 7.23 13.96 -15.07
CA LEU A 44 5.85 14.43 -15.23
C LEU A 44 5.73 15.95 -15.06
N GLY A 45 6.67 16.59 -14.38
CA GLY A 45 6.61 18.01 -14.00
C GLY A 45 5.46 18.34 -13.03
N VAL A 46 4.82 17.33 -12.46
CA VAL A 46 3.70 17.46 -11.51
C VAL A 46 3.71 16.29 -10.53
N GLU A 47 3.01 16.46 -9.41
CA GLU A 47 2.84 15.39 -8.41
C GLU A 47 2.32 14.08 -9.05
N PRO A 48 3.01 12.94 -8.86
CA PRO A 48 2.61 11.65 -9.43
C PRO A 48 1.19 11.23 -9.03
N GLN A 49 0.75 11.62 -7.83
CA GLN A 49 -0.60 11.38 -7.34
C GLN A 49 -1.69 12.03 -8.21
N LYS A 50 -1.38 12.96 -9.14
CA LYS A 50 -2.39 13.45 -10.09
C LYS A 50 -2.81 12.39 -11.12
N TYR A 51 -1.90 11.50 -11.50
CA TYR A 51 -2.13 10.47 -12.53
C TYR A 51 -2.24 9.06 -11.96
N PHE A 52 -1.60 8.80 -10.82
CA PHE A 52 -1.47 7.46 -10.25
C PHE A 52 -2.36 7.22 -9.02
N LYS A 53 -3.56 7.83 -8.98
CA LYS A 53 -4.53 7.58 -7.89
C LYS A 53 -5.20 6.21 -7.98
N ILE A 54 -5.33 5.68 -9.19
CA ILE A 54 -6.02 4.42 -9.47
C ILE A 54 -5.23 3.69 -10.54
N LYS A 55 -5.02 2.38 -10.35
CA LYS A 55 -4.35 1.48 -11.30
C LYS A 55 -2.97 1.99 -11.77
N ALA A 56 -2.21 2.59 -10.86
CA ALA A 56 -0.86 3.08 -11.11
C ALA A 56 0.07 2.01 -11.71
N HIS A 57 -0.15 0.75 -11.34
CA HIS A 57 0.60 -0.41 -11.83
C HIS A 57 0.50 -0.65 -13.34
N ILE A 58 -0.49 -0.08 -14.03
CA ILE A 58 -0.60 -0.15 -15.50
C ILE A 58 0.46 0.75 -16.17
N ALA A 59 0.77 1.89 -15.56
CA ALA A 59 1.67 2.89 -16.12
C ALA A 59 3.06 2.91 -15.47
N ALA A 60 3.20 2.31 -14.28
CA ALA A 60 4.44 2.25 -13.51
C ALA A 60 4.82 0.78 -13.22
N PRO A 61 5.67 0.14 -14.05
CA PRO A 61 6.03 -1.28 -13.90
C PRO A 61 6.61 -1.64 -12.53
N TRP A 62 7.31 -0.71 -11.88
CA TRP A 62 7.88 -0.91 -10.55
C TRP A 62 6.82 -1.16 -9.47
N MET A 63 5.57 -0.70 -9.67
CA MET A 63 4.47 -1.00 -8.75
C MET A 63 4.03 -2.47 -8.86
N VAL A 64 4.17 -3.08 -10.04
CA VAL A 64 3.97 -4.52 -10.22
C VAL A 64 5.10 -5.29 -9.55
N GLU A 65 6.34 -4.82 -9.67
CA GLU A 65 7.49 -5.42 -8.96
C GLU A 65 7.27 -5.41 -7.44
N LEU A 66 6.91 -4.25 -6.87
CA LEU A 66 6.59 -4.12 -5.45
C LEU A 66 5.41 -5.00 -5.06
N GLY A 67 4.32 -5.00 -5.84
CA GLY A 67 3.14 -5.83 -5.59
C GLY A 67 3.39 -7.34 -5.66
N ARG A 68 4.53 -7.77 -6.23
CA ARG A 68 4.96 -9.18 -6.27
C ARG A 68 6.03 -9.51 -5.23
N HIS A 69 6.44 -8.56 -4.41
CA HIS A 69 7.45 -8.78 -3.39
C HIS A 69 6.94 -9.82 -2.36
N SER A 70 7.70 -10.90 -2.14
CA SER A 70 7.26 -12.04 -1.31
C SER A 70 6.86 -11.63 0.10
N ALA A 71 7.62 -10.74 0.76
CA ALA A 71 7.24 -10.24 2.09
C ALA A 71 5.82 -9.64 2.16
N LEU A 72 5.31 -9.09 1.06
CA LEU A 72 3.94 -8.55 0.98
C LEU A 72 2.94 -9.64 0.58
N VAL A 73 3.26 -10.41 -0.48
CA VAL A 73 2.38 -11.46 -1.00
C VAL A 73 2.15 -12.56 0.03
N ASP A 74 3.19 -13.02 0.72
CA ASP A 74 3.10 -14.05 1.75
C ASP A 74 2.26 -13.58 2.95
N ALA A 75 2.29 -12.27 3.25
CA ALA A 75 1.46 -11.70 4.32
C ALA A 75 -0.02 -11.63 3.92
N VAL A 76 -0.31 -11.28 2.66
CA VAL A 76 -1.67 -11.27 2.11
C VAL A 76 -2.22 -12.69 1.97
N GLU A 77 -1.38 -13.65 1.55
CA GLU A 77 -1.75 -15.07 1.42
C GLU A 77 -2.22 -15.65 2.76
N SER A 78 -1.62 -15.24 3.88
CA SER A 78 -2.10 -15.59 5.23
C SER A 78 -3.53 -15.13 5.53
N LEU A 79 -4.05 -14.12 4.84
CA LEU A 79 -5.35 -13.50 5.11
C LEU A 79 -6.43 -13.97 4.15
N ILE A 80 -6.13 -14.05 2.84
CA ILE A 80 -7.14 -14.31 1.80
C ILE A 80 -6.85 -15.56 0.96
N GLY A 81 -5.79 -16.30 1.28
CA GLY A 81 -5.38 -17.48 0.53
C GLY A 81 -4.49 -17.17 -0.69
N PRO A 82 -4.10 -18.20 -1.45
CA PRO A 82 -3.02 -18.11 -2.46
C PRO A 82 -3.44 -17.48 -3.79
N ASP A 83 -4.74 -17.43 -4.09
CA ASP A 83 -5.27 -16.91 -5.36
C ASP A 83 -5.41 -15.39 -5.32
N ILE A 84 -4.27 -14.70 -5.34
CA ILE A 84 -4.18 -13.24 -5.14
C ILE A 84 -4.16 -12.50 -6.47
N LEU A 85 -5.04 -11.48 -6.61
CA LEU A 85 -5.05 -10.54 -7.73
C LEU A 85 -4.71 -9.12 -7.26
N LEU A 86 -3.66 -8.53 -7.85
CA LEU A 86 -3.41 -7.09 -7.73
C LEU A 86 -4.36 -6.32 -8.67
N PHE A 87 -5.59 -6.03 -8.22
CA PHE A 87 -6.60 -5.35 -9.04
C PHE A 87 -6.42 -3.82 -9.08
N GLY A 88 -5.73 -3.26 -8.08
CA GLY A 88 -5.57 -1.83 -7.86
C GLY A 88 -4.21 -1.52 -7.23
N ALA A 89 -3.62 -0.39 -7.61
CA ALA A 89 -2.45 0.16 -6.93
C ALA A 89 -2.47 1.68 -7.06
N SER A 90 -2.10 2.38 -6.00
CA SER A 90 -2.24 3.83 -5.90
C SER A 90 -1.02 4.44 -5.21
N LEU A 91 -0.66 5.65 -5.63
CA LEU A 91 0.43 6.42 -5.03
C LEU A 91 -0.13 7.57 -4.20
N PHE A 92 0.32 7.65 -2.96
CA PHE A 92 0.02 8.74 -2.04
C PHE A 92 1.32 9.47 -1.71
N SER A 93 1.42 10.74 -2.08
CA SER A 93 2.58 11.57 -1.75
C SER A 93 2.11 12.77 -0.95
N LYS A 94 2.71 12.97 0.21
CA LYS A 94 2.52 14.15 1.03
C LYS A 94 3.82 14.94 1.07
N LYS A 95 3.77 16.17 0.56
CA LYS A 95 4.90 17.10 0.61
C LYS A 95 4.99 17.74 1.99
N ALA A 96 6.16 18.30 2.29
CA ALA A 96 6.33 19.09 3.52
C ALA A 96 5.26 20.20 3.57
N HIS A 97 4.63 20.36 4.74
CA HIS A 97 3.58 21.35 4.98
C HIS A 97 2.30 21.19 4.14
N ASP A 98 2.09 20.03 3.53
CA ASP A 98 0.84 19.73 2.82
C ASP A 98 -0.35 19.63 3.80
N SER A 99 -1.32 20.53 3.63
CA SER A 99 -2.51 20.60 4.48
C SER A 99 -3.63 19.66 4.02
N ARG A 100 -3.48 18.96 2.90
CA ARG A 100 -4.47 17.99 2.40
C ARG A 100 -4.55 16.81 3.35
N PHE A 101 -5.78 16.35 3.59
CA PHE A 101 -6.05 15.15 4.37
C PHE A 101 -7.10 14.28 3.69
N VAL A 102 -7.09 13.00 4.03
CA VAL A 102 -8.14 12.06 3.65
C VAL A 102 -9.05 11.91 4.86
N SER A 103 -10.34 12.20 4.70
CA SER A 103 -11.34 12.04 5.77
C SER A 103 -11.57 10.57 6.10
N TRP A 104 -12.21 10.28 7.23
CA TRP A 104 -12.66 8.93 7.54
C TRP A 104 -13.54 8.36 6.42
N HIS A 105 -13.21 7.15 5.96
CA HIS A 105 -13.92 6.42 4.91
C HIS A 105 -13.56 4.93 4.98
N GLN A 106 -14.26 4.12 4.20
CA GLN A 106 -13.94 2.72 3.95
C GLN A 106 -13.70 2.54 2.44
N ASP A 107 -12.60 1.89 2.09
CA ASP A 107 -12.18 1.67 0.71
C ASP A 107 -13.19 0.84 -0.10
N SER A 108 -13.81 -0.16 0.53
CA SER A 108 -14.76 -1.08 -0.11
C SER A 108 -15.98 -0.38 -0.70
N ALA A 109 -16.35 0.78 -0.17
CA ALA A 109 -17.42 1.61 -0.70
C ALA A 109 -17.14 2.14 -2.13
N TYR A 110 -15.88 2.08 -2.59
CA TYR A 110 -15.45 2.63 -3.88
C TYR A 110 -15.07 1.57 -4.92
N TYR A 111 -14.74 0.34 -4.52
CA TYR A 111 -14.22 -0.67 -5.45
C TYR A 111 -15.32 -1.52 -6.12
N GLY A 112 -16.47 -1.69 -5.46
CA GLY A 112 -17.59 -2.47 -6.00
C GLY A 112 -17.29 -3.96 -6.18
N LEU A 113 -16.34 -4.49 -5.41
CA LEU A 113 -16.07 -5.93 -5.32
C LEU A 113 -17.10 -6.59 -4.40
N ASP A 114 -17.48 -7.83 -4.72
CA ASP A 114 -18.37 -8.67 -3.94
C ASP A 114 -17.83 -10.11 -3.94
N PRO A 115 -17.52 -10.71 -2.77
CA PRO A 115 -17.61 -10.13 -1.43
C PRO A 115 -16.54 -9.06 -1.15
N HIS A 116 -16.73 -8.25 -0.11
CA HIS A 116 -15.79 -7.22 0.36
C HIS A 116 -14.57 -7.81 1.08
N GLU A 117 -13.85 -8.70 0.41
CA GLU A 117 -12.68 -9.42 0.96
C GLU A 117 -11.34 -8.84 0.46
N GLU A 118 -11.35 -7.64 -0.12
CA GLU A 118 -10.14 -6.95 -0.52
C GLU A 118 -9.22 -6.57 0.65
N VAL A 119 -7.92 -6.73 0.44
CA VAL A 119 -6.88 -6.33 1.41
C VAL A 119 -6.01 -5.24 0.79
N THR A 120 -5.91 -4.09 1.46
CA THR A 120 -4.99 -3.02 1.09
C THR A 120 -3.66 -3.19 1.84
N VAL A 121 -2.57 -3.40 1.09
CA VAL A 121 -1.21 -3.33 1.64
C VAL A 121 -0.68 -1.90 1.51
N TRP A 122 -0.59 -1.18 2.62
CA TRP A 122 0.00 0.16 2.64
C TRP A 122 1.50 0.10 2.97
N VAL A 123 2.34 0.39 1.97
CA VAL A 123 3.81 0.35 2.12
C VAL A 123 4.36 1.76 2.30
N ALA A 124 5.03 2.00 3.42
CA ALA A 124 5.75 3.23 3.67
C ALA A 124 7.05 3.26 2.85
N LEU A 125 7.12 4.07 1.78
CA LEU A 125 8.37 4.29 1.03
C LEU A 125 9.30 5.28 1.75
N THR A 126 8.73 6.12 2.61
CA THR A 126 9.44 7.04 3.51
C THR A 126 8.84 6.92 4.91
N GLU A 127 9.51 7.45 5.93
CA GLU A 127 9.00 7.40 7.31
C GLU A 127 7.59 8.02 7.42
N SER A 128 6.63 7.25 7.91
CA SER A 128 5.25 7.70 8.14
C SER A 128 5.05 8.07 9.60
N ARG A 129 5.02 9.37 9.88
CA ARG A 129 4.99 9.94 11.24
C ARG A 129 3.75 10.83 11.43
N ARG A 130 3.43 11.14 12.68
CA ARG A 130 2.27 12.00 12.97
C ARG A 130 2.44 13.39 12.36
N GLU A 131 3.66 13.94 12.42
CA GLU A 131 4.01 15.26 11.90
C GLU A 131 3.95 15.38 10.38
N ASN A 132 4.06 14.29 9.62
CA ASN A 132 3.92 14.27 8.16
C ASN A 132 2.64 13.58 7.67
N GLY A 133 1.70 13.33 8.59
CA GLY A 133 0.34 12.92 8.27
C GLY A 133 0.16 11.42 8.02
N CYS A 134 0.70 10.58 8.91
CA CYS A 134 0.49 9.13 8.93
C CYS A 134 -0.99 8.71 8.93
N LEU A 135 -1.23 7.46 8.55
CA LEU A 135 -2.56 6.85 8.57
C LEU A 135 -3.15 6.81 9.98
N ARG A 136 -4.48 6.79 10.03
CA ARG A 136 -5.26 6.44 11.21
C ARG A 136 -6.30 5.40 10.79
N VAL A 137 -6.40 4.35 11.59
CA VAL A 137 -7.34 3.24 11.47
C VAL A 137 -8.13 3.14 12.76
#